data_AF-A0A094AX50-F1
#
_entry.id   AF-A0A094AX50-F1
#
_cell.length_a   1.000
_cell.length_b   1.000
_cell.length_c   1.000
_cell.angle_alpha   90.00
_cell.angle_beta   90.00
_cell.angle_gamma   90.00
#
_symmetry.space_group_name_H-M   'P 1'
#
loop_
_entity.id
_entity.type
_entity.pdbx_description
1 polymer ?
#
loop_
_entity_poly.entity_id
_entity_poly.type
_entity_poly.pdbx_seq_one_letter_code
_entity_poly.pdbx_strand_id
1 'polypeptide(L)'
;MKGSIVSAVIRFVCHLPLGFYFVTALRHWKLVKEHAAILLGPPLSHTIQVGEQFAGPGGAFAFAWNFVMWIPTITATASFLLFLGIVDALIVAVLIVATSIEGTYVGKTTHECAQVSLDGSTDHSLIFFDRAGAINATDTDYGRNLCNDFRTTFNLGIAMIILYGISAFANISSGAMSWRDAPVSYGSAYSRRYNRRNNRRSFSWDRNCLKTVVTFPFIFLWSVIVETTSCMISCLPKRMQQPIRFSSRVAGKWGYHTTASAKGRLRQIPHHLARSPHKKAGGDRALETILLYDILLLIAPKLHYVDLVNLSMASKRVRAAVFPVSEVYGKERELRLTAAAQGHLTPHLCPLTWNFAKLDALNVSILR
;
A
#
# COMPACT_ATOMS: atom_id res chain seq x y z
N MET A 1 19.15 4.60 0.26
CA MET A 1 19.26 5.93 -0.39
C MET A 1 19.94 5.92 -1.76
N LYS A 2 20.84 4.98 -2.11
CA LYS A 2 21.52 5.04 -3.43
C LYS A 2 20.62 4.74 -4.64
N GLY A 3 19.63 3.84 -4.51
CA GLY A 3 18.77 3.45 -5.64
C GLY A 3 17.82 4.53 -6.17
N SER A 4 17.23 5.36 -5.29
CA SER A 4 16.29 6.41 -5.70
C SER A 4 16.94 7.50 -6.55
N ILE A 5 18.18 7.89 -6.21
CA ILE A 5 18.93 8.92 -6.94
C ILE A 5 19.25 8.43 -8.36
N VAL A 6 19.71 7.17 -8.50
CA VAL A 6 20.03 6.60 -9.81
C VAL A 6 18.79 6.56 -10.71
N SER A 7 17.65 6.10 -10.19
CA SER A 7 16.40 6.11 -10.98
C SER A 7 15.97 7.53 -11.35
N ALA A 8 16.08 8.50 -10.43
CA ALA A 8 15.73 9.89 -10.73
C ALA A 8 16.61 10.50 -11.83
N VAL A 9 17.92 10.18 -11.85
CA VAL A 9 18.82 10.61 -12.92
C VAL A 9 18.45 9.99 -14.26
N ILE A 10 18.18 8.67 -14.30
CA ILE A 10 17.77 7.98 -15.52
C ILE A 10 16.47 8.59 -16.06
N ARG A 11 15.47 8.81 -15.19
CA ARG A 11 14.20 9.45 -15.56
C ARG A 11 14.41 10.86 -16.09
N PHE A 12 15.29 11.65 -15.48
CA PHE A 12 15.65 12.98 -15.96
C PHE A 12 16.20 12.91 -17.39
N VAL A 13 17.18 12.03 -17.64
CA VAL A 13 17.77 11.83 -18.98
C VAL A 13 16.72 11.36 -19.99
N CYS A 14 15.74 10.55 -19.57
CA CYS A 14 14.66 10.07 -20.43
C CYS A 14 13.67 11.16 -20.86
N HIS A 15 13.61 12.34 -20.23
CA HIS A 15 12.61 13.36 -20.58
C HIS A 15 12.72 13.84 -22.02
N LEU A 16 13.93 14.15 -22.47
CA LEU A 16 14.17 14.68 -23.80
C LEU A 16 13.83 13.66 -24.90
N PRO A 17 14.41 12.44 -24.91
CA PRO A 17 14.11 11.49 -25.97
C PRO A 17 12.65 11.00 -25.92
N LEU A 18 12.05 10.85 -24.73
CA LEU A 18 10.66 10.42 -24.61
C LEU A 18 9.69 11.54 -25.01
N GLY A 19 10.02 12.80 -24.74
CA GLY A 19 9.27 13.96 -25.21
C GLY A 19 9.32 14.08 -26.74
N PHE A 20 10.49 13.88 -27.35
CA PHE A 20 10.62 13.86 -28.81
C PHE A 20 9.82 12.69 -29.42
N TYR A 21 10.00 11.47 -28.91
CA TYR A 21 9.26 10.28 -29.35
C TYR A 21 7.75 10.47 -29.25
N PHE A 22 7.26 11.03 -28.14
CA PHE A 22 5.84 11.35 -27.94
C PHE A 22 5.29 12.27 -29.03
N VAL A 23 6.00 13.35 -29.35
CA VAL A 23 5.54 14.33 -30.34
C VAL A 23 5.50 13.72 -31.74
N THR A 24 6.52 12.93 -32.12
CA THR A 24 6.56 12.28 -33.43
C THR A 24 5.53 11.15 -33.55
N ALA A 25 5.45 10.26 -32.56
CA ALA A 25 4.47 9.17 -32.54
C ALA A 25 3.02 9.68 -32.54
N LEU A 26 2.72 10.80 -31.86
CA LEU A 26 1.39 11.42 -31.96
C LEU A 26 1.09 11.97 -33.36
N ARG A 27 2.10 12.51 -34.05
CA ARG A 27 1.94 13.00 -35.43
C ARG A 27 1.67 11.82 -36.36
N HIS A 28 2.41 10.73 -36.23
CA HIS A 28 2.21 9.50 -36.99
C HIS A 28 0.83 8.90 -36.76
N TRP A 29 0.40 8.77 -35.50
CA TRP A 29 -0.93 8.30 -35.15
C TRP A 29 -2.05 9.17 -35.74
N LYS A 30 -1.92 10.51 -35.69
CA LYS A 30 -2.91 11.41 -36.30
C LYS A 30 -2.96 11.25 -37.82
N LEU A 31 -1.81 11.18 -38.47
CA LEU A 31 -1.71 10.98 -39.92
C LEU A 31 -2.35 9.66 -40.36
N VAL A 32 -2.03 8.56 -39.67
CA VAL A 32 -2.61 7.25 -39.96
C VAL A 32 -4.12 7.23 -39.69
N LYS A 33 -4.57 7.90 -38.62
CA LYS A 33 -6.00 8.00 -38.29
C LYS A 33 -6.78 8.84 -39.31
N GLU A 34 -6.22 9.95 -39.77
CA GLU A 34 -6.87 10.87 -40.72
C GLU A 34 -6.97 10.26 -42.12
N HIS A 35 -5.94 9.53 -42.55
CA HIS A 35 -5.88 8.92 -43.88
C HIS A 35 -6.04 7.39 -43.86
N ALA A 36 -6.71 6.85 -42.85
CA ALA A 36 -6.87 5.41 -42.64
C ALA A 36 -7.43 4.68 -43.86
N ALA A 37 -8.41 5.28 -44.56
CA ALA A 37 -9.04 4.67 -45.73
C ALA A 37 -8.06 4.44 -46.90
N ILE A 38 -7.08 5.31 -47.08
CA ILE A 38 -6.09 5.22 -48.17
C ILE A 38 -4.89 4.39 -47.70
N LEU A 39 -4.37 4.68 -46.51
CA LEU A 39 -3.16 4.05 -45.98
C LEU A 39 -3.38 2.58 -45.62
N LEU A 40 -4.55 2.22 -45.09
CA LEU A 40 -4.84 0.86 -44.58
C LEU A 40 -5.70 0.03 -45.55
N GLY A 41 -5.85 0.47 -46.81
CA GLY A 41 -6.54 -0.33 -47.81
C GLY A 41 -5.85 -1.69 -48.05
N PRO A 42 -6.55 -2.71 -48.56
CA PRO A 42 -5.94 -4.00 -48.91
C PRO A 42 -4.70 -3.81 -49.80
N PRO A 43 -3.57 -4.53 -49.60
CA PRO A 43 -3.39 -5.69 -48.73
C PRO A 43 -2.90 -5.36 -47.31
N LEU A 44 -2.77 -4.08 -46.95
CA LEU A 44 -2.25 -3.67 -45.64
C LEU A 44 -3.26 -4.03 -44.55
N SER A 45 -2.75 -4.51 -43.42
CA SER A 45 -3.60 -4.96 -42.33
C SER A 45 -3.84 -3.84 -41.31
N HIS A 46 -4.95 -3.93 -40.58
CA HIS A 46 -5.30 -3.02 -39.49
C HIS A 46 -4.28 -3.04 -38.32
N THR A 47 -3.27 -3.93 -38.35
CA THR A 47 -2.21 -3.96 -37.33
C THR A 47 -1.42 -2.65 -37.26
N ILE A 48 -1.21 -1.95 -38.39
CA ILE A 48 -0.48 -0.67 -38.43
C ILE A 48 -1.19 0.36 -37.55
N GLN A 49 -2.51 0.49 -37.69
CA GLN A 49 -3.31 1.39 -36.87
C GLN A 49 -3.25 1.05 -35.38
N VAL A 50 -3.24 -0.24 -35.06
CA VAL A 50 -3.12 -0.72 -33.67
C VAL A 50 -1.74 -0.38 -33.11
N GLY A 51 -0.67 -0.59 -33.88
CA GLY A 51 0.70 -0.18 -33.53
C GLY A 51 0.78 1.30 -33.20
N GLU A 52 0.28 2.14 -34.10
CA GLU A 52 0.25 3.61 -33.93
C GLU A 52 -0.62 4.05 -32.75
N GLN A 53 -1.71 3.35 -32.47
CA GLN A 53 -2.56 3.61 -31.32
C GLN A 53 -1.84 3.29 -29.99
N PHE A 54 -0.94 2.31 -29.98
CA PHE A 54 -0.09 2.05 -28.82
C PHE A 54 1.08 3.04 -28.76
N ALA A 55 1.71 3.38 -29.88
CA ALA A 55 2.85 4.28 -29.94
C ALA A 55 2.48 5.71 -29.54
N GLY A 56 1.45 6.31 -30.16
CA GLY A 56 1.07 7.71 -29.92
C GLY A 56 0.52 7.95 -28.51
N PRO A 57 -0.72 7.51 -28.20
CA PRO A 57 -1.29 7.60 -26.86
C PRO A 57 -0.45 6.94 -25.75
N GLY A 58 0.20 5.80 -26.02
CA GLY A 58 1.06 5.14 -25.03
C GLY A 58 2.34 5.92 -24.76
N GLY A 59 2.98 6.49 -25.80
CA GLY A 59 4.09 7.43 -25.66
C GLY A 59 3.70 8.69 -24.89
N ALA A 60 2.49 9.21 -25.12
CA ALA A 60 1.94 10.35 -24.37
C ALA A 60 1.80 10.06 -22.89
N PHE A 61 1.22 8.89 -22.56
CA PHE A 61 1.10 8.44 -21.18
C PHE A 61 2.47 8.25 -20.53
N ALA A 62 3.41 7.62 -21.24
CA ALA A 62 4.78 7.43 -20.77
C ALA A 62 5.48 8.76 -20.46
N PHE A 63 5.28 9.79 -21.30
CA PHE A 63 5.83 11.13 -21.10
C PHE A 63 5.25 11.83 -19.87
N ALA A 64 3.92 11.86 -19.79
CA ALA A 64 3.24 12.45 -18.65
C ALA A 64 3.62 11.74 -17.34
N TRP A 65 3.68 10.40 -17.36
CA TRP A 65 4.10 9.58 -16.22
C TRP A 65 5.54 9.88 -15.79
N ASN A 66 6.48 9.91 -16.73
CA ASN A 66 7.88 10.24 -16.44
C ASN A 66 8.02 11.62 -15.80
N PHE A 67 7.33 12.62 -16.36
CA PHE A 67 7.36 14.00 -15.89
C PHE A 67 6.78 14.15 -14.48
N VAL A 68 5.59 13.59 -14.24
CA VAL A 68 4.91 13.67 -12.94
C VAL A 68 5.68 12.91 -11.86
N MET A 69 6.20 11.73 -12.20
CA MET A 69 6.79 10.84 -11.20
C MET A 69 8.29 11.05 -11.00
N TRP A 70 8.97 11.88 -11.79
CA TRP A 70 10.39 12.16 -11.63
C TRP A 70 10.74 12.77 -10.25
N ILE A 71 10.03 13.82 -9.83
CA ILE A 71 10.28 14.48 -8.54
C ILE A 71 9.98 13.54 -7.36
N PRO A 72 8.81 12.85 -7.30
CA PRO A 72 8.53 11.87 -6.25
C PRO A 72 9.56 10.73 -6.15
N THR A 73 10.20 10.33 -7.25
CA THR A 73 11.22 9.27 -7.22
C THR A 73 12.41 9.62 -6.31
N ILE A 74 12.77 10.90 -6.19
CA ILE A 74 13.93 11.34 -5.40
C ILE A 74 13.74 11.03 -3.91
N THR A 75 12.53 11.25 -3.39
CA THR A 75 12.16 11.06 -1.98
C THR A 75 11.43 9.74 -1.71
N ALA A 76 11.24 8.92 -2.74
CA ALA A 76 10.50 7.68 -2.66
C ALA A 76 11.07 6.70 -1.62
N THR A 77 10.17 6.14 -0.80
CA THR A 77 10.49 4.97 0.00
C THR A 77 10.69 3.74 -0.89
N ALA A 78 11.38 2.71 -0.41
CA ALA A 78 11.66 1.53 -1.24
C ALA A 78 10.39 0.80 -1.70
N SER A 79 9.33 0.76 -0.89
CA SER A 79 8.03 0.21 -1.31
C SER A 79 7.39 1.03 -2.42
N PHE A 80 7.57 2.35 -2.41
CA PHE A 80 7.09 3.22 -3.48
C PHE A 80 7.90 3.02 -4.77
N LEU A 81 9.22 2.87 -4.66
CA LEU A 81 10.08 2.52 -5.80
C LEU A 81 9.66 1.20 -6.46
N LEU A 82 9.29 0.17 -5.68
CA LEU A 82 8.78 -1.09 -6.24
C LEU A 82 7.56 -0.84 -7.14
N PHE A 83 6.61 -0.04 -6.66
CA PHE A 83 5.41 0.27 -7.44
C PHE A 83 5.74 1.08 -8.70
N LEU A 84 6.57 2.13 -8.57
CA LEU A 84 7.01 2.91 -9.72
C LEU A 84 7.69 2.01 -10.77
N GLY A 85 8.52 1.06 -10.33
CA GLY A 85 9.17 0.10 -11.19
C GLY A 85 8.20 -0.84 -11.90
N ILE A 86 7.10 -1.27 -11.25
CA ILE A 86 6.05 -2.07 -11.89
C ILE A 86 5.35 -1.27 -12.98
N VAL A 87 4.98 -0.01 -12.71
CA VAL A 87 4.33 0.83 -13.72
C VAL A 87 5.28 1.12 -14.89
N ASP A 88 6.56 1.39 -14.60
CA ASP A 88 7.59 1.57 -15.62
C ASP A 88 7.75 0.31 -16.49
N ALA A 89 7.70 -0.88 -15.88
CA ALA A 89 7.76 -2.15 -16.61
C ALA A 89 6.52 -2.36 -17.52
N LEU A 90 5.33 -1.95 -17.07
CA LEU A 90 4.13 -1.98 -17.91
C LEU A 90 4.25 -1.02 -19.10
N ILE A 91 4.78 0.18 -18.89
CA ILE A 91 5.06 1.14 -19.97
C ILE A 91 6.04 0.54 -20.97
N VAL A 92 7.13 -0.07 -20.49
CA VAL A 92 8.11 -0.76 -21.33
C VAL A 92 7.46 -1.88 -22.14
N ALA A 93 6.58 -2.68 -21.53
CA ALA A 93 5.86 -3.74 -22.24
C ALA A 93 4.97 -3.19 -23.37
N VAL A 94 4.26 -2.08 -23.13
CA VAL A 94 3.45 -1.41 -24.16
C VAL A 94 4.34 -0.88 -25.29
N LEU A 95 5.48 -0.25 -24.97
CA LEU A 95 6.42 0.23 -25.98
C LEU A 95 7.04 -0.91 -26.79
N ILE A 96 7.33 -2.07 -26.17
CA ILE A 96 7.80 -3.28 -26.87
C ILE A 96 6.74 -3.74 -27.87
N VAL A 97 5.48 -3.81 -27.48
CA VAL A 97 4.39 -4.21 -28.38
C VAL A 97 4.27 -3.22 -29.54
N ALA A 98 4.24 -1.91 -29.27
CA ALA A 98 4.20 -0.87 -30.31
C ALA A 98 5.37 -1.00 -31.29
N THR A 99 6.59 -1.03 -30.77
CA THR A 99 7.84 -1.14 -31.56
C THR A 99 7.88 -2.45 -32.35
N SER A 100 7.37 -3.56 -31.79
CA SER A 100 7.33 -4.84 -32.50
C SER A 100 6.40 -4.82 -33.72
N ILE A 101 5.28 -4.08 -33.63
CA ILE A 101 4.34 -3.88 -34.73
C ILE A 101 4.94 -2.92 -35.76
N GLU A 102 5.50 -1.79 -35.32
CA GLU A 102 6.22 -0.83 -36.17
C GLU A 102 7.32 -1.52 -37.01
N GLY A 103 8.09 -2.40 -36.38
CA GLY A 103 9.18 -3.15 -37.03
C GLY A 103 8.73 -4.10 -38.15
N THR A 104 7.43 -4.33 -38.33
CA THR A 104 6.89 -5.14 -39.44
C THR A 104 6.72 -4.36 -40.74
N TYR A 105 6.62 -3.03 -40.68
CA TYR A 105 6.36 -2.17 -41.84
C TYR A 105 7.36 -1.02 -42.00
N VAL A 106 8.06 -0.61 -40.94
CA VAL A 106 9.09 0.45 -41.02
C VAL A 106 10.34 -0.06 -41.74
N GLY A 107 10.85 0.72 -42.70
CA GLY A 107 12.12 0.43 -43.38
C GLY A 107 13.29 0.38 -42.39
N LYS A 108 14.06 -0.69 -42.41
CA LYS A 108 15.17 -0.94 -41.47
C LYS A 108 16.41 -0.14 -41.83
N THR A 109 16.60 0.13 -43.11
CA THR A 109 17.76 0.86 -43.65
C THR A 109 17.36 2.17 -44.34
N THR A 110 18.29 3.13 -44.41
CA THR A 110 18.09 4.37 -45.18
C THR A 110 17.90 4.06 -46.66
N HIS A 111 18.55 2.99 -47.13
CA HIS A 111 18.45 2.53 -48.50
C HIS A 111 17.05 2.00 -48.83
N GLU A 112 16.43 1.22 -47.95
CA GLU A 112 15.03 0.78 -48.11
C GLU A 112 14.08 1.99 -48.22
N CYS A 113 14.24 3.00 -47.34
CA CYS A 113 13.42 4.22 -47.45
C CYS A 113 13.71 5.04 -48.72
N ALA A 114 14.91 4.95 -49.29
CA ALA A 114 15.25 5.65 -50.54
C ALA A 114 14.54 5.05 -51.77
N GLN A 115 14.16 3.77 -51.70
CA GLN A 115 13.46 3.03 -52.75
C GLN A 115 11.96 3.33 -52.83
N VAL A 116 11.40 4.08 -51.87
CA VAL A 116 10.02 4.57 -51.92
C VAL A 116 9.88 5.46 -53.17
N SER A 117 9.00 5.04 -54.08
CA SER A 117 8.78 5.67 -55.39
C SER A 117 7.29 5.81 -55.64
N LEU A 118 6.91 6.88 -56.36
CA LEU A 118 5.52 7.10 -56.76
C LEU A 118 4.98 6.00 -57.68
N ASP A 119 5.86 5.33 -58.42
CA ASP A 119 5.50 4.22 -59.32
C ASP A 119 5.22 2.90 -58.57
N GLY A 120 5.39 2.90 -57.25
CA GLY A 120 5.15 1.76 -56.37
C GLY A 120 6.39 0.87 -56.17
N SER A 121 6.58 0.41 -54.94
CA SER A 121 7.57 -0.58 -54.56
C SER A 121 6.99 -2.00 -54.65
N THR A 122 7.82 -2.96 -55.04
CA THR A 122 7.48 -4.39 -54.96
C THR A 122 7.50 -4.93 -53.53
N ASP A 123 8.14 -4.23 -52.60
CA ASP A 123 8.29 -4.68 -51.22
C ASP A 123 7.05 -4.34 -50.38
N HIS A 124 6.41 -5.38 -49.84
CA HIS A 124 5.18 -5.26 -49.06
C HIS A 124 5.25 -4.28 -47.88
N SER A 125 6.42 -4.10 -47.27
CA SER A 125 6.64 -3.14 -46.17
C SER A 125 6.60 -1.69 -46.63
N LEU A 126 7.02 -1.40 -47.86
CA LEU A 126 7.12 -0.04 -48.39
C LEU A 126 5.83 0.48 -49.00
N ILE A 127 4.88 -0.40 -49.33
CA ILE A 127 3.55 -0.05 -49.90
C ILE A 127 2.83 1.02 -49.04
N PHE A 128 3.00 0.98 -47.71
CA PHE A 128 2.44 1.99 -46.82
C PHE A 128 2.97 3.40 -47.13
N PHE A 129 4.27 3.54 -47.35
CA PHE A 129 4.92 4.83 -47.63
C PHE A 129 4.69 5.29 -49.08
N ASP A 130 4.59 4.37 -50.05
CA ASP A 130 4.21 4.72 -51.42
C ASP A 130 2.81 5.34 -51.46
N ARG A 131 1.85 4.74 -50.74
CA ARG A 131 0.50 5.29 -50.59
C ARG A 131 0.47 6.61 -49.85
N ALA A 132 1.32 6.76 -48.84
CA ALA A 132 1.46 8.04 -48.16
C ALA A 132 1.96 9.14 -49.11
N GLY A 133 2.91 8.80 -50.01
CA GLY A 133 3.34 9.69 -51.10
C GLY A 133 2.18 10.13 -52.00
N ALA A 134 1.26 9.23 -52.32
CA ALA A 134 0.09 9.54 -53.16
C ALA A 134 -0.89 10.53 -52.50
N ILE A 135 -0.91 10.65 -51.17
CA ILE A 135 -1.75 11.64 -50.46
C ILE A 135 -1.27 13.07 -50.77
N ASN A 136 0.03 13.26 -50.93
CA ASN A 136 0.62 14.55 -51.28
C ASN A 136 1.44 14.44 -52.57
N ALA A 137 0.74 14.23 -53.69
CA ALA A 137 1.36 14.07 -55.01
C ALA A 137 2.20 15.28 -55.48
N THR A 138 2.12 16.43 -54.80
CA THR A 138 2.94 17.61 -55.11
C THR A 138 4.37 17.51 -54.61
N ASP A 139 4.62 16.69 -53.58
CA ASP A 139 5.94 16.48 -52.99
C ASP A 139 6.40 15.04 -53.26
N THR A 140 7.25 14.90 -54.28
CA THR A 140 7.78 13.59 -54.72
C THR A 140 8.62 12.90 -53.66
N ASP A 141 9.17 13.65 -52.69
CA ASP A 141 9.97 13.10 -51.60
C ASP A 141 9.16 12.85 -50.31
N TYR A 142 7.85 13.13 -50.31
CA TYR A 142 7.01 13.02 -49.12
C TYR A 142 7.02 11.61 -48.51
N GLY A 143 6.81 10.57 -49.32
CA GLY A 143 6.83 9.17 -48.86
C GLY A 143 8.19 8.75 -48.28
N ARG A 144 9.29 9.17 -48.93
CA ARG A 144 10.66 8.92 -48.48
C ARG A 144 10.97 9.62 -47.16
N ASN A 145 10.58 10.89 -47.04
CA ASN A 145 10.74 11.68 -45.81
C ASN A 145 9.93 11.08 -44.67
N LEU A 146 8.70 10.63 -44.95
CA LEU A 146 7.85 9.96 -43.97
C LEU A 146 8.46 8.63 -43.52
N CYS A 147 8.98 7.81 -44.44
CA CYS A 147 9.67 6.56 -44.10
C CYS A 147 10.87 6.80 -43.17
N ASN A 148 11.68 7.83 -43.46
CA ASN A 148 12.81 8.20 -42.61
C ASN A 148 12.37 8.72 -41.22
N ASP A 149 11.25 9.42 -41.14
CA ASP A 149 10.69 9.93 -39.88
C ASP A 149 10.14 8.79 -39.00
N PHE A 150 9.41 7.84 -39.59
CA PHE A 150 8.97 6.60 -38.93
C PHE A 150 10.16 5.76 -38.46
N ARG A 151 11.19 5.60 -39.30
CA ARG A 151 12.43 4.90 -38.93
C ARG A 151 13.15 5.57 -37.76
N THR A 152 13.21 6.89 -37.75
CA THR A 152 13.82 7.64 -36.65
C THR A 152 13.04 7.42 -35.35
N THR A 153 11.70 7.45 -35.43
CA THR A 153 10.82 7.22 -34.28
C THR A 153 10.92 5.78 -33.77
N PHE A 154 11.01 4.79 -34.66
CA PHE A 154 11.26 3.38 -34.32
C PHE A 154 12.58 3.19 -33.56
N ASN A 155 13.67 3.76 -34.08
CA ASN A 155 14.98 3.69 -33.42
C ASN A 155 14.97 4.37 -32.03
N LEU A 156 14.26 5.49 -31.91
CA LEU A 156 14.04 6.13 -30.62
C LEU A 156 13.19 5.26 -29.69
N GLY A 157 12.16 4.59 -30.20
CA GLY A 157 11.36 3.61 -29.45
C GLY A 157 12.22 2.51 -28.83
N ILE A 158 13.15 1.92 -29.60
CA ILE A 158 14.13 0.93 -29.11
C ILE A 158 15.00 1.53 -28.00
N ALA A 159 15.57 2.72 -28.23
CA ALA A 159 16.40 3.39 -27.23
C ALA A 159 15.62 3.65 -25.93
N MET A 160 14.36 4.05 -26.04
CA MET A 160 13.48 4.27 -24.91
C MET A 160 13.17 2.97 -24.16
N ILE A 161 12.88 1.86 -24.85
CA ILE A 161 12.68 0.55 -24.22
C ILE A 161 13.88 0.17 -23.36
N ILE A 162 15.10 0.36 -23.85
CA ILE A 162 16.33 0.02 -23.11
C ILE A 162 16.49 0.93 -21.89
N LEU A 163 16.43 2.25 -22.06
CA LEU A 163 16.64 3.22 -20.97
C LEU A 163 15.57 3.07 -19.87
N TYR A 164 14.30 2.97 -20.27
CA TYR A 164 13.19 2.83 -19.35
C TYR A 164 13.15 1.43 -18.71
N GLY A 165 13.59 0.40 -19.44
CA GLY A 165 13.79 -0.95 -18.91
C GLY A 165 14.83 -1.00 -17.78
N ILE A 166 15.94 -0.28 -17.92
CA ILE A 166 16.95 -0.15 -16.86
C ILE A 166 16.35 0.57 -15.63
N SER A 167 15.58 1.65 -15.84
CA SER A 167 14.88 2.34 -14.73
C SER A 167 13.90 1.41 -14.01
N ALA A 168 13.06 0.68 -14.76
CA ALA A 168 12.11 -0.27 -14.20
C ALA A 168 12.82 -1.35 -13.37
N PHE A 169 13.89 -1.93 -13.92
CA PHE A 169 14.68 -2.95 -13.23
C PHE A 169 15.34 -2.40 -11.96
N ALA A 170 15.94 -1.21 -12.01
CA ALA A 170 16.57 -0.58 -10.84
C ALA A 170 15.55 -0.30 -9.71
N ASN A 171 14.35 0.14 -10.09
CA ASN A 171 13.26 0.42 -9.16
C ASN A 171 12.69 -0.86 -8.52
N ILE A 172 12.43 -1.88 -9.33
CA ILE A 172 11.93 -3.18 -8.85
C ILE A 172 12.96 -3.85 -7.93
N SER A 173 14.23 -3.89 -8.33
CA SER A 173 15.30 -4.51 -7.53
C SER A 173 15.50 -3.79 -6.19
N SER A 174 15.57 -2.45 -6.20
CA SER A 174 15.70 -1.64 -4.98
C SER A 174 14.50 -1.85 -4.03
N GLY A 175 13.30 -1.90 -4.58
CA GLY A 175 12.08 -2.11 -3.80
C GLY A 175 11.95 -3.51 -3.24
N ALA A 176 12.26 -4.53 -4.04
CA ALA A 176 12.20 -5.94 -3.64
C ALA A 176 13.21 -6.27 -2.53
N MET A 177 14.44 -5.73 -2.61
CA MET A 177 15.45 -5.90 -1.56
C MET A 177 14.96 -5.35 -0.22
N SER A 178 14.40 -4.14 -0.21
CA SER A 178 13.86 -3.57 1.03
C SER A 178 12.67 -4.34 1.58
N TRP A 179 11.89 -5.02 0.73
CA TRP A 179 10.77 -5.85 1.18
C TRP A 179 11.25 -7.15 1.82
N ARG A 180 12.36 -7.70 1.32
CA ARG A 180 13.02 -8.87 1.91
C ARG A 180 13.68 -8.54 3.24
N ASP A 181 14.30 -7.37 3.34
CA ASP A 181 15.05 -6.94 4.52
C ASP A 181 14.20 -6.26 5.58
N ALA A 182 12.95 -5.89 5.28
CA ALA A 182 12.00 -5.41 6.26
C ALA A 182 11.79 -6.52 7.30
N PRO A 183 12.49 -6.47 8.45
CA PRO A 183 12.34 -7.50 9.44
C PRO A 183 10.90 -7.38 9.92
N VAL A 184 10.31 -8.48 10.36
CA VAL A 184 9.04 -8.54 11.09
C VAL A 184 9.17 -7.84 12.47
N SER A 185 9.89 -6.73 12.56
CA SER A 185 10.25 -5.98 13.76
C SER A 185 9.10 -5.13 14.28
N TYR A 186 8.10 -4.76 13.47
CA TYR A 186 6.94 -4.04 13.99
C TYR A 186 5.93 -4.91 14.77
N GLY A 187 6.14 -6.24 14.85
CA GLY A 187 5.23 -7.12 15.59
C GLY A 187 5.85 -8.30 16.32
N SER A 188 7.14 -8.62 16.14
CA SER A 188 7.66 -9.91 16.61
C SER A 188 7.93 -10.03 18.11
N ALA A 189 8.05 -8.94 18.87
CA ALA A 189 8.21 -9.05 20.32
C ALA A 189 6.89 -9.42 21.02
N TYR A 190 5.75 -8.87 20.59
CA TYR A 190 4.45 -9.15 21.21
C TYR A 190 3.71 -10.32 20.53
N SER A 191 3.86 -10.50 19.21
CA SER A 191 3.14 -11.55 18.47
C SER A 191 3.78 -12.95 18.60
N ARG A 192 5.10 -13.07 18.82
CA ARG A 192 5.74 -14.39 19.01
C ARG A 192 5.23 -15.15 20.24
N ARG A 193 4.77 -14.45 21.29
CA ARG A 193 4.23 -15.11 22.49
C ARG A 193 2.79 -15.60 22.30
N TYR A 194 1.97 -14.95 21.49
CA TYR A 194 0.57 -15.35 21.30
C TYR A 194 0.40 -16.41 20.20
N ASN A 195 1.26 -16.40 19.17
CA ASN A 195 1.03 -17.20 17.97
C ASN A 195 1.64 -18.62 18.00
N ARG A 196 2.35 -19.01 19.08
CA ARG A 196 2.92 -20.37 19.17
C ARG A 196 1.88 -21.45 19.47
N ARG A 197 0.64 -21.07 19.87
CA ARG A 197 -0.40 -22.03 20.30
C ARG A 197 -1.48 -22.33 19.25
N ASN A 198 -1.50 -21.64 18.12
CA ASN A 198 -2.56 -21.79 17.11
C ASN A 198 -2.05 -22.19 15.70
N ASN A 199 -0.79 -22.60 15.60
CA ASN A 199 -0.07 -22.81 14.34
C ASN A 199 -0.40 -24.14 13.62
N ARG A 200 -1.68 -24.54 13.60
CA ARG A 200 -2.18 -25.66 12.77
C ARG A 200 -3.37 -25.31 11.88
N ARG A 201 -3.84 -24.06 11.87
CA ARG A 201 -4.89 -23.66 10.92
C ARG A 201 -4.26 -22.95 9.74
N SER A 202 -4.04 -23.77 8.71
CA SER A 202 -3.97 -23.47 7.29
C SER A 202 -3.91 -21.98 6.93
N PHE A 203 -2.75 -21.63 6.38
CA PHE A 203 -2.40 -20.40 5.71
C PHE A 203 -3.40 -20.09 4.57
N SER A 204 -4.51 -19.45 4.90
CA SER A 204 -5.50 -18.99 3.91
C SER A 204 -5.03 -17.68 3.26
N TRP A 205 -4.19 -17.80 2.24
CA TRP A 205 -3.66 -16.67 1.47
C TRP A 205 -4.73 -15.94 0.63
N ASP A 206 -5.82 -16.60 0.27
CA ASP A 206 -6.70 -16.09 -0.79
C ASP A 206 -7.56 -14.87 -0.42
N ARG A 207 -8.01 -14.74 0.84
CA ARG A 207 -8.95 -13.64 1.20
C ARG A 207 -8.28 -12.32 1.52
N ASN A 208 -7.04 -12.34 1.98
CA ASN A 208 -6.31 -11.11 2.31
C ASN A 208 -5.57 -10.55 1.09
N CYS A 209 -5.21 -11.40 0.12
CA CYS A 209 -4.59 -10.95 -1.12
C CYS A 209 -5.54 -10.06 -1.94
N LEU A 210 -6.80 -10.49 -2.13
CA LEU A 210 -7.80 -9.71 -2.87
C LEU A 210 -8.09 -8.35 -2.23
N LYS A 211 -8.23 -8.30 -0.89
CA LYS A 211 -8.42 -7.03 -0.18
C LYS A 211 -7.21 -6.13 -0.33
N THR A 212 -6.01 -6.69 -0.31
CA THR A 212 -4.78 -5.92 -0.52
C THR A 212 -4.77 -5.34 -1.93
N VAL A 213 -5.02 -6.15 -2.97
CA VAL A 213 -5.08 -5.70 -4.37
C VAL A 213 -6.13 -4.59 -4.59
N VAL A 214 -7.34 -4.74 -4.03
CA VAL A 214 -8.42 -3.75 -4.21
C VAL A 214 -8.16 -2.45 -3.44
N THR A 215 -7.60 -2.52 -2.23
CA THR A 215 -7.30 -1.32 -1.43
C THR A 215 -5.98 -0.66 -1.81
N PHE A 216 -5.08 -1.39 -2.46
CA PHE A 216 -3.77 -0.91 -2.87
C PHE A 216 -3.81 0.37 -3.72
N PRO A 217 -4.63 0.53 -4.78
CA PRO A 217 -4.65 1.78 -5.56
C PRO A 217 -5.08 2.98 -4.72
N PHE A 218 -6.00 2.81 -3.76
CA PHE A 218 -6.43 3.87 -2.85
C PHE A 218 -5.35 4.23 -1.85
N ILE A 219 -4.70 3.23 -1.23
CA ILE A 219 -3.59 3.45 -0.30
C ILE A 219 -2.42 4.11 -1.04
N PHE A 220 -2.16 3.69 -2.28
CA PHE A 220 -1.13 4.24 -3.13
C PHE A 220 -1.42 5.70 -3.48
N LEU A 221 -2.62 6.01 -4.00
CA LEU A 221 -3.02 7.37 -4.33
C LEU A 221 -2.97 8.28 -3.10
N TRP A 222 -3.44 7.78 -1.95
CA TRP A 222 -3.35 8.51 -0.68
C TRP A 222 -1.90 8.75 -0.26
N SER A 223 -1.03 7.74 -0.37
CA SER A 223 0.40 7.88 -0.09
C SER A 223 1.06 8.91 -1.00
N VAL A 224 0.75 8.92 -2.31
CA VAL A 224 1.25 9.92 -3.25
C VAL A 224 0.81 11.31 -2.80
N ILE A 225 -0.48 11.51 -2.54
CA ILE A 225 -1.02 12.81 -2.12
C ILE A 225 -0.35 13.27 -0.83
N VAL A 226 -0.23 12.41 0.19
CA VAL A 226 0.39 12.75 1.48
C VAL A 226 1.87 13.12 1.32
N GLU A 227 2.62 12.35 0.52
CA GLU A 227 4.06 12.62 0.34
C GLU A 227 4.27 13.90 -0.48
N THR A 228 3.51 14.09 -1.55
CA THR A 228 3.60 15.27 -2.42
C THR A 228 3.21 16.53 -1.65
N THR A 229 2.12 16.48 -0.88
CA THR A 229 1.70 17.59 -0.02
C THR A 229 2.71 17.85 1.09
N SER A 230 3.34 16.81 1.67
CA SER A 230 4.39 16.98 2.68
C SER A 230 5.63 17.68 2.10
N CYS A 231 6.02 17.34 0.87
CA CYS A 231 7.12 18.00 0.16
C CYS A 231 6.78 19.49 -0.10
N MET A 232 5.59 19.77 -0.66
CA MET A 232 5.11 21.14 -0.90
C MET A 232 5.04 21.96 0.40
N ILE A 233 4.56 21.36 1.50
CA ILE A 233 4.51 22.01 2.81
C ILE A 233 5.91 22.29 3.36
N SER A 234 6.87 21.40 3.09
CA SER A 234 8.26 21.58 3.54
C SER A 234 8.96 22.74 2.83
N CYS A 235 8.55 23.06 1.60
CA CYS A 235 9.04 24.20 0.84
C CYS A 235 8.42 25.55 1.28
N LEU A 236 7.30 25.55 2.02
CA LEU A 236 6.65 26.78 2.50
C LEU A 236 7.45 27.46 3.63
N PRO A 237 7.37 28.80 3.79
CA PRO A 237 7.98 29.49 4.93
C PRO A 237 7.46 28.97 6.28
N LYS A 238 8.32 28.94 7.30
CA LYS A 238 8.00 28.43 8.65
C LYS A 238 6.71 29.01 9.25
N ARG A 239 6.40 30.29 8.97
CA ARG A 239 5.16 30.96 9.42
C ARG A 239 3.89 30.30 8.86
N MET A 240 3.93 29.78 7.63
CA MET A 240 2.79 29.10 6.99
C MET A 240 2.73 27.61 7.36
N GLN A 241 3.86 26.98 7.68
CA GLN A 241 3.89 25.57 8.09
C GLN A 241 3.19 25.31 9.42
N GLN A 242 3.29 26.22 10.39
CA GLN A 242 2.73 26.04 11.74
C GLN A 242 1.20 25.85 11.77
N PRO A 243 0.38 26.70 11.14
CA PRO A 243 -1.08 26.51 11.15
C PRO A 243 -1.50 25.23 10.42
N ILE A 244 -0.82 24.85 9.32
CA ILE A 244 -1.10 23.62 8.57
C ILE A 244 -0.78 22.37 9.41
N ARG A 245 0.33 22.37 10.15
CA ARG A 245 0.68 21.27 11.07
C ARG A 245 -0.26 21.19 12.27
N PHE A 246 -0.77 22.33 12.74
CA PHE A 246 -1.75 22.36 13.82
C PHE A 246 -3.10 21.80 13.35
N SER A 247 -3.59 22.23 12.19
CA SER A 247 -4.86 21.74 11.64
C SER A 247 -4.81 20.25 11.33
N SER A 248 -3.69 19.74 10.78
CA SER A 248 -3.53 18.30 10.53
C SER A 248 -3.54 17.46 11.81
N ARG A 249 -2.92 17.95 12.91
CA ARG A 249 -2.98 17.30 14.23
C ARG A 249 -4.40 17.29 14.79
N VAL A 250 -5.15 18.38 14.64
CA VAL A 250 -6.55 18.47 15.09
C VAL A 250 -7.44 17.53 14.29
N ALA A 251 -7.31 17.50 12.97
CA ALA A 251 -8.06 16.61 12.08
C ALA A 251 -7.78 15.12 12.40
N GLY A 252 -6.52 14.75 12.63
CA GLY A 252 -6.15 13.39 13.03
C GLY A 252 -6.78 12.97 14.37
N LYS A 253 -6.79 13.87 15.37
CA LYS A 253 -7.47 13.61 16.65
C LYS A 253 -8.98 13.47 16.47
N TRP A 254 -9.60 14.29 15.63
CA TRP A 254 -11.03 14.25 15.36
C TRP A 254 -11.44 12.93 14.70
N GLY A 255 -10.69 12.46 13.71
CA GLY A 255 -10.89 11.16 13.08
C GLY A 255 -10.69 9.97 14.03
N TYR A 256 -9.74 10.06 14.96
CA TYR A 256 -9.56 9.03 15.99
C TYR A 256 -10.75 8.98 16.96
N HIS A 257 -11.27 10.14 17.37
CA HIS A 257 -12.44 10.21 18.25
C HIS A 257 -13.70 9.63 17.62
N THR A 258 -13.96 9.92 16.33
CA THR A 258 -15.14 9.39 15.63
C THR A 258 -15.07 7.88 15.45
N THR A 259 -13.89 7.34 15.09
CA THR A 259 -13.68 5.88 14.98
C THR A 259 -13.73 5.17 16.33
N ALA A 260 -13.16 5.75 17.40
CA ALA A 260 -13.27 5.21 18.76
C ALA A 260 -14.73 5.23 19.25
N SER A 261 -15.47 6.31 18.98
CA SER A 261 -16.89 6.43 19.33
C SER A 261 -17.75 5.41 18.59
N ALA A 262 -17.53 5.22 17.28
CA ALA A 262 -18.22 4.21 16.49
C ALA A 262 -17.96 2.78 17.00
N LYS A 263 -16.71 2.47 17.38
CA LYS A 263 -16.33 1.18 17.96
C LYS A 263 -16.95 0.98 19.36
N GLY A 264 -17.12 2.05 20.12
CA GLY A 264 -17.87 2.07 21.37
C GLY A 264 -19.34 1.74 21.17
N ARG A 265 -20.01 2.40 20.21
CA ARG A 265 -21.42 2.17 19.87
C ARG A 265 -21.68 0.75 19.36
N LEU A 266 -20.80 0.20 18.53
CA LEU A 266 -20.91 -1.19 18.06
C LEU A 266 -20.79 -2.23 19.19
N ARG A 267 -20.06 -1.93 20.27
CA ARG A 267 -20.00 -2.78 21.47
C ARG A 267 -21.22 -2.67 22.37
N GLN A 268 -21.95 -1.56 22.26
CA GLN A 268 -23.17 -1.30 23.03
C GLN A 268 -24.44 -1.85 22.36
N ILE A 269 -24.35 -2.36 21.13
CA ILE A 269 -25.44 -3.15 20.57
C ILE A 269 -25.55 -4.42 21.42
N PRO A 270 -26.62 -4.60 22.22
CA PRO A 270 -26.74 -5.74 23.10
C PRO A 270 -26.77 -6.98 22.22
N HIS A 271 -25.71 -7.78 22.29
CA HIS A 271 -25.66 -9.08 21.66
C HIS A 271 -26.66 -10.00 22.39
N HIS A 272 -27.95 -9.88 22.07
CA HIS A 272 -29.01 -10.83 22.44
C HIS A 272 -28.89 -12.16 21.68
N LEU A 273 -27.76 -12.44 21.04
CA LEU A 273 -27.46 -13.75 20.52
C LEU A 273 -27.26 -14.68 21.71
N ALA A 274 -28.19 -15.62 21.87
CA ALA A 274 -28.14 -16.69 22.85
C ALA A 274 -26.74 -17.32 22.84
N ARG A 275 -25.95 -17.05 23.90
CA ARG A 275 -24.70 -17.76 24.13
C ARG A 275 -25.08 -19.22 24.34
N SER A 276 -24.93 -20.03 23.29
CA SER A 276 -24.93 -21.48 23.43
C SER A 276 -23.90 -21.83 24.50
N PRO A 277 -24.31 -22.50 25.60
CA PRO A 277 -23.40 -22.85 26.67
C PRO A 277 -22.38 -23.84 26.13
N HIS A 278 -21.17 -23.36 25.84
CA HIS A 278 -20.03 -24.24 25.60
C HIS A 278 -19.76 -25.02 26.89
N LYS A 279 -20.32 -26.24 26.95
CA LYS A 279 -19.92 -27.32 27.86
C LYS A 279 -18.44 -27.62 27.61
N LYS A 280 -17.54 -26.91 28.30
CA LYS A 280 -16.16 -27.36 28.49
C LYS A 280 -16.18 -28.39 29.62
N ALA A 281 -16.06 -29.65 29.23
CA ALA A 281 -15.94 -30.78 30.13
C ALA A 281 -14.62 -30.73 30.92
N GLY A 282 -14.72 -30.93 32.23
CA GLY A 282 -13.81 -31.83 32.95
C GLY A 282 -12.71 -31.24 33.83
N GLY A 283 -12.06 -30.12 33.49
CA GLY A 283 -10.83 -29.73 34.21
C GLY A 283 -11.02 -28.89 35.47
N ASP A 284 -11.76 -27.77 35.36
CA ASP A 284 -11.69 -26.70 36.36
C ASP A 284 -12.67 -26.85 37.53
N ARG A 285 -13.53 -27.88 37.53
CA ARG A 285 -14.51 -28.09 38.62
C ARG A 285 -13.83 -28.49 39.93
N ALA A 286 -12.74 -29.27 39.89
CA ALA A 286 -12.05 -29.69 41.11
C ALA A 286 -11.46 -28.49 41.88
N LEU A 287 -10.86 -27.53 41.16
CA LEU A 287 -10.30 -26.31 41.77
C LEU A 287 -11.40 -25.37 42.27
N GLU A 288 -12.52 -25.29 41.54
CA GLU A 288 -13.72 -24.54 41.95
C GLU A 288 -14.36 -25.12 43.22
N THR A 289 -14.40 -26.45 43.36
CA THR A 289 -14.89 -27.12 44.57
C THR A 289 -13.88 -27.00 45.74
N ILE A 290 -12.57 -27.01 45.48
CA ILE A 290 -11.54 -26.86 46.53
C ILE A 290 -11.46 -25.40 47.02
N LEU A 291 -11.73 -24.41 46.17
CA LEU A 291 -11.86 -23.00 46.56
C LEU A 291 -13.28 -22.67 47.06
N LEU A 292 -13.81 -23.56 47.91
CA LEU A 292 -14.98 -23.25 48.74
C LEU A 292 -14.63 -22.07 49.67
N TYR A 293 -15.61 -21.19 49.87
CA TYR A 293 -15.48 -19.95 50.65
C TYR A 293 -14.85 -20.19 52.04
N ASP A 294 -15.09 -21.36 52.65
CA ASP A 294 -14.56 -21.74 53.96
C ASP A 294 -13.04 -21.93 53.97
N ILE A 295 -12.46 -22.49 52.91
CA ILE A 295 -11.01 -22.64 52.76
C ILE A 295 -10.37 -21.28 52.50
N LEU A 296 -11.05 -20.42 51.74
CA LEU A 296 -10.66 -19.02 51.54
C LEU A 296 -10.65 -18.24 52.85
N LEU A 297 -11.63 -18.44 53.74
CA LEU A 297 -11.66 -17.86 55.09
C LEU A 297 -10.55 -18.37 56.01
N LEU A 298 -10.11 -19.62 55.85
CA LEU A 298 -8.99 -20.20 56.61
C LEU A 298 -7.61 -19.70 56.11
N ILE A 299 -7.49 -19.40 54.83
CA ILE A 299 -6.23 -18.97 54.20
C ILE A 299 -6.09 -17.44 54.18
N ALA A 300 -7.20 -16.71 54.05
CA ALA A 300 -7.24 -15.23 54.03
C ALA A 300 -6.50 -14.54 55.19
N PRO A 301 -6.49 -15.05 56.44
CA PRO A 301 -5.73 -14.44 57.52
C PRO A 301 -4.21 -14.52 57.27
N LYS A 302 -3.75 -15.56 56.55
CA LYS A 302 -2.33 -15.80 56.25
C LYS A 302 -1.86 -15.21 54.91
N LEU A 303 -2.76 -14.64 54.11
CA LEU A 303 -2.45 -14.11 52.78
C LEU A 303 -2.70 -12.60 52.75
N HIS A 304 -1.79 -11.84 52.14
CA HIS A 304 -2.08 -10.42 51.90
C HIS A 304 -3.20 -10.28 50.88
N TYR A 305 -4.03 -9.25 51.03
CA TYR A 305 -5.13 -8.96 50.10
C TYR A 305 -4.64 -8.84 48.64
N VAL A 306 -3.41 -8.35 48.43
CA VAL A 306 -2.77 -8.27 47.10
C VAL A 306 -2.60 -9.66 46.46
N ASP A 307 -2.30 -10.68 47.26
CA ASP A 307 -2.14 -12.06 46.77
C ASP A 307 -3.49 -12.69 46.42
N LEU A 308 -4.56 -12.36 47.17
CA LEU A 308 -5.93 -12.75 46.82
C LEU A 308 -6.39 -12.11 45.50
N VAL A 309 -6.04 -10.84 45.27
CA VAL A 309 -6.31 -10.16 43.99
C VAL A 309 -5.50 -10.81 42.86
N ASN A 310 -4.22 -11.08 43.07
CA ASN A 310 -3.38 -11.77 42.09
C ASN A 310 -3.90 -13.18 41.75
N LEU A 311 -4.35 -13.93 42.77
CA LEU A 311 -4.96 -15.24 42.59
C LEU A 311 -6.26 -15.15 41.78
N SER A 312 -7.08 -14.12 42.04
CA SER A 312 -8.30 -13.86 41.27
C SER A 312 -8.04 -13.52 39.80
N MET A 313 -6.86 -13.01 39.46
CA MET A 313 -6.48 -12.72 38.06
C MET A 313 -6.07 -13.98 37.28
N ALA A 314 -5.72 -15.07 37.96
CA ALA A 314 -5.26 -16.30 37.31
C ALA A 314 -6.39 -17.03 36.57
N SER A 315 -7.64 -16.96 37.05
CA SER A 315 -8.80 -17.59 36.41
C SER A 315 -10.09 -16.84 36.67
N LYS A 316 -10.95 -16.73 35.64
CA LYS A 316 -12.29 -16.12 35.76
C LYS A 316 -13.20 -16.83 36.76
N ARG A 317 -13.01 -18.15 36.94
CA ARG A 317 -13.78 -18.94 37.92
C ARG A 317 -13.29 -18.72 39.34
N VAL A 318 -11.97 -18.68 39.53
CA VAL A 318 -11.36 -18.29 40.80
C VAL A 318 -11.78 -16.87 41.17
N ARG A 319 -11.80 -15.95 40.21
CA ARG A 319 -12.34 -14.60 40.44
C ARG A 319 -13.78 -14.61 40.92
N ALA A 320 -14.64 -15.41 40.30
CA ALA A 320 -16.05 -15.50 40.69
C ALA A 320 -16.24 -16.18 42.05
N ALA A 321 -15.33 -17.08 42.46
CA ALA A 321 -15.35 -17.71 43.77
C ALA A 321 -14.82 -16.78 44.88
N VAL A 322 -13.73 -16.04 44.61
CA VAL A 322 -13.11 -15.08 45.55
C VAL A 322 -13.94 -13.79 45.65
N PHE A 323 -14.49 -13.32 44.53
CA PHE A 323 -15.30 -12.11 44.42
C PHE A 323 -16.61 -12.40 43.67
N PRO A 324 -17.60 -13.04 44.33
CA PRO A 324 -18.89 -13.33 43.71
C PRO A 324 -19.61 -12.05 43.31
N VAL A 325 -20.01 -11.97 42.03
CA VAL A 325 -20.62 -10.77 41.42
C VAL A 325 -22.07 -10.56 41.88
N SER A 326 -22.73 -11.61 42.38
CA SER A 326 -24.10 -11.54 42.89
C SER A 326 -24.09 -11.45 44.41
N GLU A 327 -24.43 -10.26 44.91
CA GLU A 327 -25.03 -10.02 46.23
C GLU A 327 -24.32 -10.66 47.44
N VAL A 328 -23.34 -9.93 48.00
CA VAL A 328 -23.27 -9.54 49.42
C VAL A 328 -22.00 -8.67 49.54
N TYR A 329 -22.16 -7.34 49.50
CA TYR A 329 -21.06 -6.38 49.76
C TYR A 329 -20.36 -6.63 51.12
N GLY A 330 -20.99 -7.38 52.02
CA GLY A 330 -20.42 -7.80 53.30
C GLY A 330 -19.23 -8.76 53.20
N LYS A 331 -19.19 -9.68 52.23
CA LYS A 331 -18.14 -10.71 52.16
C LYS A 331 -16.78 -10.16 51.76
N GLU A 332 -16.75 -9.23 50.81
CA GLU A 332 -15.51 -8.53 50.44
C GLU A 332 -14.99 -7.68 51.60
N ARG A 333 -15.89 -7.02 52.34
CA ARG A 333 -15.54 -6.24 53.52
C ARG A 333 -14.97 -7.13 54.63
N GLU A 334 -15.58 -8.29 54.88
CA GLU A 334 -15.11 -9.26 55.87
C GLU A 334 -13.72 -9.79 55.51
N LEU A 335 -13.48 -10.22 54.27
CA LEU A 335 -12.15 -10.65 53.82
C LEU A 335 -11.07 -9.56 53.96
N ARG A 336 -11.42 -8.29 53.70
CA ARG A 336 -10.51 -7.15 53.91
C ARG A 336 -10.22 -6.93 55.40
N LEU A 337 -11.22 -7.05 56.27
CA LEU A 337 -11.06 -6.90 57.71
C LEU A 337 -10.21 -8.03 58.30
N THR A 338 -10.45 -9.28 57.89
CA THR A 338 -9.68 -10.44 58.35
C THR A 338 -8.22 -10.39 57.89
N ALA A 339 -7.98 -9.97 56.64
CA ALA A 339 -6.61 -9.78 56.14
C ALA A 339 -5.88 -8.60 56.82
N ALA A 340 -6.61 -7.54 57.22
CA ALA A 340 -6.03 -6.38 57.89
C ALA A 340 -5.72 -6.64 59.38
N ALA A 341 -6.54 -7.45 60.07
CA ALA A 341 -6.36 -7.76 61.49
C ALA A 341 -5.01 -8.44 61.79
N GLN A 342 -4.45 -9.17 60.84
CA GLN A 342 -3.18 -9.88 61.01
C GLN A 342 -1.95 -8.99 60.81
N GLY A 343 -2.09 -7.86 60.10
CA GLY A 343 -1.03 -6.88 59.91
C GLY A 343 -0.66 -6.12 61.19
N HIS A 344 -1.40 -6.31 62.29
CA HIS A 344 -1.17 -5.61 63.54
C HIS A 344 -0.23 -6.33 64.54
N LEU A 345 0.20 -7.57 64.23
CA LEU A 345 1.05 -8.39 65.12
C LEU A 345 2.54 -8.41 64.76
N THR A 346 2.97 -7.69 63.72
CA THR A 346 4.40 -7.46 63.45
C THR A 346 4.68 -5.97 63.29
N PRO A 347 5.07 -5.28 64.36
CA PRO A 347 5.33 -3.84 64.31
C PRO A 347 6.74 -3.58 63.83
N HIS A 348 7.13 -3.98 62.61
CA HIS A 348 8.35 -3.47 61.99
C HIS A 348 8.28 -3.55 60.45
N LEU A 349 8.45 -2.38 59.83
CA LEU A 349 8.74 -2.09 58.40
C LEU A 349 7.60 -2.16 57.37
N CYS A 350 6.94 -1.02 57.12
CA CYS A 350 6.91 -0.37 55.80
C CYS A 350 6.13 0.97 55.82
N PRO A 351 6.75 2.12 55.46
CA PRO A 351 6.02 3.36 55.21
C PRO A 351 5.72 3.46 53.70
N LEU A 352 4.53 3.03 53.28
CA LEU A 352 3.96 3.46 52.00
C LEU A 352 2.51 3.87 52.26
N THR A 353 2.35 5.15 52.59
CA THR A 353 1.08 5.86 52.58
C THR A 353 0.55 5.90 51.15
N TRP A 354 -0.25 4.90 50.79
CA TRP A 354 -1.10 4.98 49.60
C TRP A 354 -2.31 5.87 49.92
N ASN A 355 -2.37 7.02 49.28
CA ASN A 355 -3.50 7.96 49.36
C ASN A 355 -4.77 7.33 48.75
N PHE A 356 -5.63 6.76 49.60
CA PHE A 356 -6.89 6.13 49.22
C PHE A 356 -8.02 7.11 48.85
N ALA A 357 -7.83 8.43 49.02
CA ALA A 357 -8.85 9.42 48.69
C ALA A 357 -9.13 9.57 47.17
N LYS A 358 -8.36 8.92 46.29
CA LYS A 358 -8.48 9.08 44.83
C LYS A 358 -9.27 7.97 44.12
N LEU A 359 -9.60 6.86 44.79
CA LEU A 359 -10.39 5.78 44.19
C LEU A 359 -11.90 5.96 44.36
N ASP A 360 -12.37 6.61 45.44
CA ASP A 360 -13.80 6.87 45.63
C ASP A 360 -14.33 7.96 44.67
N ALA A 361 -13.46 8.88 44.22
CA ALA A 361 -13.82 9.90 43.23
C ALA A 361 -14.01 9.34 41.81
N LEU A 362 -13.47 8.15 41.50
CA LEU A 362 -13.58 7.53 40.17
C LEU A 362 -14.82 6.64 40.00
N ASN A 363 -15.47 6.22 41.09
CA ASN A 363 -16.68 5.41 41.04
C ASN A 363 -17.98 6.25 40.99
N VAL A 364 -17.94 7.53 41.36
CA VAL A 364 -19.11 8.42 41.29
C VAL A 364 -19.31 9.03 39.88
N SER A 365 -18.25 9.09 39.06
CA SER A 365 -18.32 9.66 37.70
C SER A 365 -18.76 8.67 36.60
N ILE A 366 -19.10 7.42 36.94
CA ILE A 366 -19.58 6.40 35.98
C ILE A 366 -21.10 6.12 36.13
N LEU A 367 -21.77 6.82 37.05
CA LEU A 367 -23.23 6.76 37.24
C LEU A 367 -23.90 8.15 37.11
N ARG A 368 -23.47 8.95 36.14
CA ARG A 368 -24.26 10.04 35.55
C ARG A 368 -24.16 10.04 34.04
#